data_AF-A0A918SHT5-F1
#
_entry.id   AF-A0A918SHT5-F1
#
_cell.length_a   1.000
_cell.length_b   1.000
_cell.length_c   1.000
_cell.angle_alpha   90.00
_cell.angle_beta   90.00
_cell.angle_gamma   90.00
#
_symmetry.space_group_name_H-M   'P 1'
#
loop_
_entity.id
_entity.type
_entity.pdbx_description
1 polymer ?
#
loop_
_entity_poly.entity_id
_entity_poly.type
_entity_poly.pdbx_seq_one_letter_code
_entity_poly.pdbx_strand_id
1 'polypeptide(L)'
;MKHLQTLTEREFNTNETLQLLKASGPVFWSWGVSEIINYNNEGLLLRVKGHHHSGWVFIILQWNDTYRVHYLNQRYNVKDSASEIYFDMLVNEIDTRVEKIEDYK
;
A
#
# COMPACT_ATOMS: atom_id res chain seq x y z
N MET A 1 -12.79 -10.66 -2.96
CA MET A 1 -12.47 -9.38 -3.62
C MET A 1 -13.67 -8.45 -3.79
N LYS A 2 -14.93 -8.91 -3.96
CA LYS A 2 -16.08 -8.01 -4.16
C LYS A 2 -16.26 -6.92 -3.08
N HIS A 3 -15.81 -7.15 -1.85
CA HIS A 3 -15.86 -6.16 -0.77
C HIS A 3 -14.72 -5.11 -0.82
N LEU A 4 -13.71 -5.28 -1.68
CA LEU A 4 -12.68 -4.25 -1.87
C LEU A 4 -13.24 -3.02 -2.57
N GLN A 5 -14.25 -3.21 -3.43
CA GLN A 5 -14.98 -2.11 -4.07
C GLN A 5 -15.56 -1.11 -3.06
N THR A 6 -15.92 -1.54 -1.85
CA THR A 6 -16.46 -0.63 -0.82
C THR A 6 -15.37 0.18 -0.11
N LEU A 7 -14.10 -0.09 -0.40
CA LEU A 7 -12.94 0.63 0.14
C LEU A 7 -12.37 1.63 -0.87
N THR A 8 -12.74 1.52 -2.15
CA THR A 8 -12.27 2.44 -3.19
C THR A 8 -13.11 3.71 -3.21
N GLU A 9 -12.53 4.79 -3.73
CA GLU A 9 -13.22 6.06 -3.90
C GLU A 9 -13.27 6.45 -5.39
N ARG A 10 -12.12 6.53 -6.07
CA ARG A 10 -12.03 6.91 -7.48
C ARG A 10 -10.95 6.16 -8.24
N GLU A 11 -11.02 6.22 -9.56
CA GLU A 11 -9.93 5.79 -10.44
C GLU A 11 -8.73 6.74 -10.37
N PHE A 12 -7.53 6.18 -10.56
CA PHE A 12 -6.27 6.89 -10.67
C PHE A 12 -5.24 6.06 -11.44
N ASN A 13 -4.11 6.67 -11.79
CA ASN A 13 -3.03 5.99 -12.48
C ASN A 13 -2.19 5.14 -11.48
N THR A 14 -2.58 3.89 -11.28
CA THR A 14 -1.87 2.96 -10.38
C THR A 14 -0.41 2.71 -10.80
N ASN A 15 -0.06 2.90 -12.08
CA ASN A 15 1.32 2.76 -12.55
C ASN A 15 2.21 3.90 -12.06
N GLU A 16 1.71 5.13 -11.99
CA GLU A 16 2.46 6.27 -11.43
C GLU A 16 2.74 6.04 -9.95
N THR A 17 1.75 5.60 -9.19
CA THR A 17 1.94 5.24 -7.78
C THR A 17 2.95 4.09 -7.64
N LEU A 18 2.87 3.06 -8.48
CA LEU A 18 3.85 1.98 -8.44
C LEU A 18 5.28 2.46 -8.76
N GLN A 19 5.44 3.37 -9.72
CA GLN A 19 6.74 3.97 -10.03
C GLN A 19 7.29 4.78 -8.86
N LEU A 20 6.44 5.59 -8.21
CA LEU A 20 6.79 6.32 -6.98
C LEU A 20 7.28 5.37 -5.88
N LEU A 21 6.57 4.26 -5.63
CA LEU A 21 6.97 3.28 -4.63
C LEU A 21 8.32 2.63 -4.99
N LYS A 22 8.48 2.16 -6.23
CA LYS A 22 9.73 1.53 -6.70
C LYS A 22 10.93 2.47 -6.69
N ALA A 23 10.71 3.78 -6.83
CA ALA A 23 11.78 4.78 -6.77
C ALA A 23 12.47 4.83 -5.41
N SER A 24 11.84 4.34 -4.33
CA SER A 24 12.46 4.20 -3.00
C SER A 24 13.51 3.07 -2.92
N GLY A 25 13.66 2.27 -3.98
CA GLY A 25 14.74 1.30 -4.13
C GLY A 25 14.74 0.25 -3.03
N PRO A 26 15.82 0.14 -2.21
CA PRO A 26 15.95 -0.89 -1.18
C PRO A 26 14.76 -1.00 -0.21
N VAL A 27 14.10 0.12 0.11
CA VAL A 27 12.93 0.16 1.00
C VAL A 27 11.76 -0.62 0.38
N PHE A 28 11.44 -0.37 -0.89
CA PHE A 28 10.39 -1.14 -1.57
C PHE A 28 10.72 -2.64 -1.64
N TRP A 29 11.98 -2.98 -1.88
CA TRP A 29 12.41 -4.37 -1.98
C TRP A 29 12.36 -5.12 -0.65
N SER A 30 12.62 -4.45 0.47
CA SER A 30 12.57 -5.06 1.80
C SER A 30 11.15 -5.51 2.18
N TRP A 31 10.10 -4.94 1.60
CA TRP A 31 8.71 -5.35 1.83
C TRP A 31 8.37 -6.75 1.30
N GLY A 32 9.25 -7.38 0.51
CA GLY A 32 9.04 -8.74 -0.01
C GLY A 32 7.84 -8.83 -0.96
N VAL A 33 7.64 -7.82 -1.81
CA VAL A 33 6.53 -7.77 -2.77
C VAL A 33 6.62 -8.94 -3.75
N SER A 34 5.61 -9.81 -3.73
CA SER A 34 5.54 -11.02 -4.58
C SER A 34 4.48 -10.94 -5.68
N GLU A 35 3.50 -10.06 -5.52
CA GLU A 35 2.39 -9.90 -6.45
C GLU A 35 1.93 -8.43 -6.45
N ILE A 36 1.62 -7.91 -7.64
CA ILE A 36 1.17 -6.54 -7.87
C ILE A 36 -0.07 -6.61 -8.74
N ILE A 37 -1.20 -6.08 -8.27
CA ILE A 37 -2.48 -6.12 -8.97
C ILE A 37 -3.02 -4.69 -9.08
N ASN A 38 -3.32 -4.28 -10.30
CA ASN A 38 -4.17 -3.12 -10.56
C ASN A 38 -5.64 -3.56 -10.42
N TYR A 39 -6.33 -3.01 -9.42
CA TYR A 39 -7.75 -3.27 -9.18
C TYR A 39 -8.58 -2.20 -9.89
N ASN A 40 -8.95 -2.45 -11.15
CA ASN A 40 -9.84 -1.61 -11.95
C ASN A 40 -9.43 -0.11 -12.05
N ASN A 41 -8.14 0.21 -11.91
CA ASN A 41 -7.62 1.57 -11.72
C ASN A 41 -8.11 2.29 -10.44
N GLU A 42 -8.91 1.64 -9.60
CA GLU A 42 -9.43 2.19 -8.36
C GLU A 42 -8.54 1.86 -7.14
N GLY A 43 -7.56 0.97 -7.32
CA GLY A 43 -6.57 0.68 -6.29
C GLY A 43 -5.40 -0.18 -6.76
N LEU A 44 -4.29 -0.08 -6.03
CA LEU A 44 -3.06 -0.85 -6.22
C LEU A 44 -2.90 -1.84 -5.05
N LEU A 45 -2.91 -3.12 -5.36
CA LEU A 45 -2.70 -4.22 -4.39
C LEU A 45 -1.26 -4.72 -4.50
N LEU A 46 -0.56 -4.75 -3.36
CA LEU A 46 0.76 -5.34 -3.22
C LEU A 46 0.70 -6.50 -2.23
N ARG A 47 1.11 -7.70 -2.64
CA ARG A 47 1.27 -8.82 -1.72
C ARG A 47 2.65 -8.76 -1.09
N VAL A 48 2.70 -8.42 0.19
CA VAL A 48 3.94 -8.21 0.96
C VAL A 48 4.20 -9.35 1.92
N LYS A 49 5.48 -9.52 2.26
CA LYS A 49 5.95 -10.42 3.31
C LYS A 49 7.05 -9.71 4.10
N GLY A 50 6.67 -8.64 4.78
CA GLY A 50 7.56 -7.88 5.64
C GLY A 50 7.58 -8.40 7.08
N HIS A 51 8.44 -7.80 7.89
CA HIS A 51 8.65 -8.11 9.30
C HIS A 51 7.39 -7.90 10.15
N HIS A 52 6.69 -6.77 9.96
CA HIS A 52 5.52 -6.39 10.76
C HIS A 52 4.20 -6.81 10.11
N HIS A 53 4.15 -6.84 8.77
CA HIS A 53 2.93 -7.22 8.02
C HIS A 53 3.20 -8.23 6.92
N SER A 54 2.41 -9.31 6.93
CA SER A 54 2.37 -10.33 5.89
C SER A 54 0.94 -10.48 5.38
N GLY A 55 0.70 -10.12 4.12
CA GLY A 55 -0.65 -10.01 3.58
C GLY A 55 -0.69 -9.12 2.36
N TRP A 56 -1.70 -8.25 2.30
CA TRP A 56 -1.85 -7.27 1.23
C TRP A 56 -1.75 -5.85 1.75
N VAL A 57 -1.15 -4.98 0.97
CA VAL A 57 -1.23 -3.52 1.08
C VAL A 57 -2.11 -3.06 -0.06
N PHE A 58 -3.24 -2.43 0.24
CA PHE A 58 -4.19 -1.93 -0.75
C PHE A 58 -4.23 -0.40 -0.72
N ILE A 59 -3.71 0.21 -1.77
CA ILE A 59 -3.53 1.66 -1.89
C ILE A 59 -4.62 2.19 -2.80
N ILE A 60 -5.39 3.17 -2.34
CA ILE A 60 -6.43 3.86 -3.12
C ILE A 60 -6.18 5.36 -3.10
N LEU A 61 -6.69 6.06 -4.12
CA LEU A 61 -6.70 7.52 -4.13
C LEU A 61 -8.07 8.02 -3.67
N GLN A 62 -8.06 8.94 -2.72
CA GLN A 62 -9.27 9.55 -2.17
C GLN A 62 -9.73 10.74 -3.02
N TRP A 63 -10.97 11.18 -2.83
CA TRP A 63 -11.52 12.35 -3.53
C TRP A 63 -10.75 13.65 -3.28
N ASN A 64 -10.09 13.78 -2.13
CA ASN A 64 -9.30 14.94 -1.73
C ASN A 64 -7.83 14.89 -2.23
N ASP A 65 -7.54 14.06 -3.24
CA ASP A 65 -6.21 13.86 -3.84
C ASP A 65 -5.11 13.38 -2.88
N THR A 66 -5.50 12.77 -1.75
CA THR A 66 -4.58 12.05 -0.86
C THR A 66 -4.74 10.54 -1.01
N TYR A 67 -3.71 9.78 -0.62
CA TYR A 67 -3.79 8.34 -0.56
C TYR A 67 -4.43 7.85 0.74
N ARG A 68 -5.11 6.71 0.63
CA ARG A 68 -5.44 5.84 1.76
C ARG A 68 -4.82 4.47 1.53
N VAL A 69 -4.25 3.90 2.58
CA VAL A 69 -3.63 2.58 2.56
C VAL A 69 -4.37 1.68 3.53
N HIS A 70 -4.87 0.55 3.03
CA HIS A 70 -5.46 -0.50 3.83
C HIS A 70 -4.49 -1.68 3.94
N TYR A 71 -4.21 -2.11 5.16
CA TYR A 71 -3.40 -3.30 5.42
C TYR A 71 -4.34 -4.48 5.64
N LEU A 72 -4.33 -5.43 4.70
CA LEU A 72 -5.26 -6.56 4.69
C LEU A 72 -4.53 -7.86 5.02
N ASN A 73 -5.22 -8.80 5.66
CA ASN A 73 -4.72 -10.17 5.76
C ASN A 73 -4.80 -10.90 4.41
N GLN A 74 -4.29 -12.13 4.35
CA GLN A 74 -4.30 -12.97 3.14
C GLN A 74 -5.71 -13.22 2.54
N ARG A 75 -6.78 -13.07 3.34
CA ARG A 75 -8.19 -13.23 2.93
C ARG A 75 -8.86 -11.90 2.58
N TYR A 76 -8.09 -10.82 2.40
CA TYR A 76 -8.55 -9.47 2.10
C TYR A 76 -9.37 -8.79 3.20
N ASN A 77 -9.30 -9.27 4.45
CA ASN A 77 -9.93 -8.58 5.56
C ASN A 77 -9.02 -7.44 6.04
N VAL A 78 -9.57 -6.24 6.19
CA VAL A 78 -8.86 -5.07 6.72
C VAL A 78 -8.41 -5.34 8.16
N LYS A 79 -7.13 -5.07 8.43
CA LYS A 79 -6.50 -5.17 9.75
C LYS A 79 -6.15 -3.80 10.31
N ASP A 80 -5.69 -2.90 9.45
CA ASP A 80 -5.40 -1.52 9.78
C ASP A 80 -5.62 -0.63 8.54
N SER A 81 -5.69 0.68 8.74
CA SER A 81 -5.79 1.66 7.66
C SER A 81 -5.19 3.01 8.07
N ALA A 82 -4.59 3.69 7.11
CA ALA A 82 -4.13 5.07 7.24
C ALA A 82 -4.66 5.90 6.07
N SER A 83 -5.10 7.13 6.32
CA SER A 83 -5.71 8.04 5.35
C SER A 83 -5.01 9.39 5.34
N GLU A 84 -5.34 10.25 4.39
CA GLU A 84 -4.77 11.60 4.25
C GLU A 84 -3.25 11.59 4.04
N ILE A 85 -2.77 10.60 3.29
CA ILE A 85 -1.34 10.39 3.04
C ILE A 85 -0.94 11.11 1.75
N TYR A 86 -0.05 12.09 1.84
CA TYR A 86 0.54 12.73 0.67
C TYR A 86 1.55 11.80 -0.03
N PHE A 87 1.82 12.06 -1.31
CA PHE A 87 2.67 11.18 -2.14
C PHE A 87 4.10 11.02 -1.57
N ASP A 88 4.65 12.06 -0.97
CA ASP A 88 5.97 12.10 -0.34
C ASP A 88 6.01 11.32 1.00
N MET A 89 4.85 11.14 1.63
CA MET A 89 4.70 10.37 2.87
C MET A 89 4.40 8.88 2.62
N LEU A 90 3.88 8.53 1.44
CA LEU A 90 3.34 7.20 1.14
C LEU A 90 4.32 6.06 1.40
N VAL A 91 5.57 6.21 0.94
CA VAL A 91 6.60 5.17 1.13
C VAL A 91 6.89 4.95 2.61
N ASN A 92 7.10 6.03 3.38
CA ASN A 92 7.43 5.92 4.80
C ASN A 92 6.27 5.37 5.63
N GLU A 93 5.04 5.72 5.28
CA GLU A 93 3.82 5.20 5.90
C GLU A 93 3.69 3.67 5.71
N ILE A 94 3.89 3.19 4.48
CA ILE A 94 3.90 1.74 4.18
C ILE A 94 5.07 1.05 4.88
N ASP A 95 6.28 1.60 4.77
CA ASP A 95 7.47 1.01 5.36
C ASP A 95 7.34 0.83 6.86
N THR A 96 6.84 1.85 7.56
CA THR A 96 6.64 1.83 9.02
C THR A 96 5.73 0.68 9.47
N ARG A 97 4.71 0.34 8.69
CA ARG A 97 3.75 -0.73 9.02
C ARG A 97 4.10 -2.09 8.44
N VAL A 98 4.95 -2.15 7.41
CA VAL A 98 5.32 -3.41 6.74
C VAL A 98 6.64 -3.96 7.25
N GLU A 99 7.67 -3.12 7.36
CA GLU A 99 9.05 -3.60 7.51
C GLU A 99 9.87 -2.84 8.55
N LYS A 100 9.82 -1.51 8.58
CA LYS A 100 10.77 -0.64 9.29
C LYS A 100 11.16 -1.17 10.67
N ILE A 101 12.42 -1.52 10.83
CA ILE A 101 13.03 -1.88 12.11
C ILE A 101 13.91 -0.70 12.52
N GLU A 102 13.63 -0.11 13.69
CA GLU A 102 14.53 0.88 14.27
C GLU A 102 15.80 0.17 14.73
N ASP A 103 16.88 0.35 13.98
CA ASP A 103 18.21 -0.02 14.44
C ASP A 103 18.66 1.08 15.42
N TYR A 104 18.20 1.01 16.68
CA TYR A 104 18.75 1.84 17.75
C TYR A 104 20.23 1.48 17.91
N LYS A 105 21.11 2.43 17.64
CA LYS A 105 22.50 2.39 18.10
C LYS A 105 22.64 3.22 19.37
#